data_AF-A0A7K1E463-F1
#
_entry.id   AF-A0A7K1E463-F1
#
_cell.length_a   1.000
_cell.length_b   1.000
_cell.length_c   1.000
_cell.angle_alpha   90.00
_cell.angle_beta   90.00
_cell.angle_gamma   90.00
#
_symmetry.space_group_name_H-M   'P 1'
#
loop_
_entity.id
_entity.type
_entity.pdbx_description
1 polymer ?
#
loop_
_entity_poly.entity_id
_entity_poly.type
_entity_poly.pdbx_seq_one_letter_code
_entity_poly.pdbx_strand_id
1 'polypeptide(L)'
;MGPIVLHGINPLLHGDVLRLLDGAGHGNGIIVADGNFPARALGLPVVVMSTTDVAAAIRATASVTPPDGHAEYAYRWMSPDPGAPAFDDTRQNEALAELRAWAGTMPGAPVARSAFYDVARSCALVIQTIDHSPYCDFILVKGVVVPASAQPVCGGD
;
A
#
# COMPACT_ATOMS: atom_id res chain seq x y z
N MET A 1 -12.06 2.73 20.57
CA MET A 1 -11.94 1.42 19.92
C MET A 1 -13.08 1.30 18.93
N GLY A 2 -12.78 1.19 17.63
CA GLY A 2 -13.81 0.97 16.61
C GLY A 2 -14.47 -0.41 16.76
N PRO A 3 -15.58 -0.67 16.07
CA PRO A 3 -16.24 -1.98 16.12
C PRO A 3 -15.27 -3.07 15.67
N ILE A 4 -15.13 -4.12 16.49
CA ILE A 4 -14.34 -5.31 16.17
C ILE A 4 -15.21 -6.18 15.26
N VAL A 5 -14.80 -6.34 14.00
CA VAL A 5 -15.49 -7.20 13.02
C VAL A 5 -14.89 -8.62 13.01
N LEU A 6 -13.56 -8.71 13.05
CA LEU A 6 -12.79 -9.96 13.03
C LEU A 6 -11.68 -9.93 14.11
N HIS A 7 -11.39 -11.07 14.73
CA HIS A 7 -10.29 -11.19 15.69
C HIS A 7 -8.93 -11.17 14.99
N GLY A 8 -8.00 -10.33 15.46
CA GLY A 8 -6.63 -10.26 14.93
C GLY A 8 -6.47 -9.52 13.60
N ILE A 9 -7.54 -8.93 13.07
CA ILE A 9 -7.52 -8.19 11.78
C ILE A 9 -7.93 -6.74 12.03
N ASN A 10 -7.24 -5.81 11.38
CA ASN A 10 -7.58 -4.39 11.44
C ASN A 10 -9.02 -4.16 10.90
N PRO A 11 -9.91 -3.43 11.60
CA PRO A 11 -11.31 -3.25 11.18
C PRO A 11 -11.49 -2.50 9.85
N LEU A 12 -10.47 -1.78 9.36
CA LEU A 12 -10.48 -1.22 8.01
C LEU A 12 -10.49 -2.32 6.93
N LEU A 13 -10.01 -3.52 7.28
CA LEU A 13 -10.00 -4.68 6.40
C LEU A 13 -11.24 -5.54 6.65
N HIS A 14 -12.26 -5.34 5.83
CA HIS A 14 -13.49 -6.11 5.86
C HIS A 14 -14.03 -6.32 4.44
N GLY A 15 -14.90 -7.32 4.29
CA GLY A 15 -15.63 -7.58 3.04
C GLY A 15 -14.71 -7.67 1.82
N ASP A 16 -14.99 -6.82 0.83
CA ASP A 16 -14.27 -6.80 -0.45
C ASP A 16 -12.79 -6.46 -0.33
N VAL A 17 -12.36 -5.67 0.66
CA VAL A 17 -10.92 -5.37 0.84
C VAL A 17 -10.17 -6.66 1.13
N LEU A 18 -10.64 -7.47 2.09
CA LEU A 18 -10.02 -8.74 2.42
C LEU A 18 -10.05 -9.71 1.24
N ARG A 19 -11.20 -9.81 0.55
CA ARG A 19 -11.34 -10.69 -0.63
C ARG A 19 -10.33 -10.34 -1.73
N LEU A 20 -10.10 -9.05 -1.98
CA LEU A 20 -9.17 -8.61 -3.01
C LEU A 20 -7.71 -8.77 -2.57
N LEU A 21 -7.39 -8.51 -1.29
CA LEU A 21 -6.05 -8.75 -0.73
C LEU A 21 -5.68 -10.24 -0.74
N ASP A 22 -6.65 -11.12 -0.46
CA ASP A 22 -6.50 -12.58 -0.55
C ASP A 22 -6.24 -13.02 -1.98
N GLY A 23 -7.00 -12.48 -2.95
CA GLY A 23 -6.84 -12.78 -4.37
C GLY A 23 -5.53 -12.26 -5.00
N ALA A 24 -4.83 -11.31 -4.38
CA ALA A 24 -3.54 -10.83 -4.85
C ALA A 24 -2.44 -11.90 -4.63
N GLY A 25 -1.70 -12.26 -5.68
CA GLY A 25 -0.58 -13.20 -5.59
C GLY A 25 0.75 -12.56 -5.19
N HIS A 26 1.78 -13.38 -5.06
CA HIS A 26 3.17 -12.89 -4.93
C HIS A 26 3.56 -12.06 -6.16
N GLY A 27 4.23 -10.94 -5.93
CA GLY A 27 4.68 -9.99 -6.95
C GLY A 27 3.59 -9.03 -7.42
N ASN A 28 2.33 -9.21 -6.98
CA ASN A 28 1.27 -8.27 -7.31
C ASN A 28 1.43 -6.96 -6.53
N GLY A 29 1.24 -5.84 -7.22
CA GLY A 29 1.14 -4.53 -6.61
C GLY A 29 -0.22 -4.28 -6.00
N ILE A 30 -0.26 -3.71 -4.80
CA ILE A 30 -1.45 -3.22 -4.11
C ILE A 30 -1.33 -1.72 -4.03
N ILE A 31 -2.22 -0.98 -4.70
CA ILE A 31 -2.19 0.48 -4.67
C ILE A 31 -2.94 0.96 -3.42
N VAL A 32 -2.32 1.83 -2.62
CA VAL A 32 -3.00 2.66 -1.62
C VAL A 32 -2.87 4.11 -2.08
N ALA A 33 -4.01 4.73 -2.37
CA ALA A 33 -4.05 6.00 -3.10
C ALA A 33 -4.79 7.10 -2.34
N ASP A 34 -4.44 8.34 -2.66
CA ASP A 34 -5.16 9.51 -2.21
C ASP A 34 -6.53 9.64 -2.91
N GLY A 35 -7.34 10.59 -2.44
CA GLY A 35 -8.69 10.84 -2.93
C GLY A 35 -8.73 11.45 -4.34
N ASN A 36 -7.63 12.00 -4.84
CA ASN A 36 -7.52 12.61 -6.17
C ASN A 36 -7.00 11.63 -7.24
N PHE A 37 -6.43 10.50 -6.84
CA PHE A 37 -5.94 9.48 -7.76
C PHE A 37 -7.07 8.95 -8.67
N PRO A 38 -6.83 8.82 -9.98
CA PRO A 38 -7.83 8.36 -10.95
C PRO A 38 -8.02 6.82 -10.89
N ALA A 39 -8.33 6.27 -9.72
CA ALA A 39 -8.37 4.84 -9.44
C ALA A 39 -9.19 4.04 -10.46
N ARG A 40 -10.39 4.53 -10.81
CA ARG A 40 -11.31 3.86 -11.74
C ARG A 40 -10.81 3.85 -13.18
N ALA A 41 -9.95 4.79 -13.57
CA ALA A 41 -9.42 4.87 -14.93
C ALA A 41 -8.41 3.75 -15.24
N LEU A 42 -7.89 3.08 -14.21
CA LEU A 42 -6.95 1.97 -14.38
C LEU A 42 -7.61 0.65 -14.81
N GLY A 43 -8.94 0.53 -14.68
CA GLY A 43 -9.65 -0.72 -14.96
C GLY A 43 -9.43 -1.83 -13.91
N LEU A 44 -8.83 -1.49 -12.77
CA LEU A 44 -8.60 -2.41 -11.66
C LEU A 44 -9.80 -2.43 -10.69
N PRO A 45 -9.96 -3.50 -9.90
CA PRO A 45 -10.84 -3.48 -8.74
C PRO A 45 -10.47 -2.31 -7.80
N VAL A 46 -11.47 -1.51 -7.41
CA VAL A 46 -11.30 -0.36 -6.51
C VAL A 46 -12.17 -0.56 -5.28
N VAL A 47 -11.58 -0.41 -4.10
CA VAL A 47 -12.31 -0.26 -2.83
C VAL A 47 -12.01 1.12 -2.25
N VAL A 48 -13.05 1.78 -1.75
CA VAL A 48 -12.94 3.11 -1.13
C VAL A 48 -13.02 2.99 0.38
N MET A 49 -11.99 3.47 1.08
CA MET A 49 -11.96 3.63 2.54
C MET A 49 -12.33 5.07 2.90
N SER A 50 -13.63 5.34 2.98
CA SER A 50 -14.21 6.69 3.02
C SER A 50 -13.95 7.53 4.27
N THR A 51 -13.14 7.06 5.23
CA THR A 51 -12.93 7.73 6.53
C THR A 51 -11.48 7.63 7.02
N THR A 52 -10.53 7.30 6.16
CA THR A 52 -9.15 7.02 6.55
C THR A 52 -8.16 7.74 5.65
N ASP A 53 -6.97 7.97 6.18
CA ASP A 53 -5.82 8.50 5.44
C ASP A 53 -4.95 7.37 4.88
N VAL A 54 -4.02 7.73 3.99
CA VAL A 54 -3.14 6.75 3.32
C VAL A 54 -2.24 6.00 4.29
N ALA A 55 -1.79 6.64 5.38
CA ALA A 55 -0.93 6.02 6.37
C ALA A 55 -1.67 4.92 7.15
N ALA A 56 -2.91 5.18 7.59
CA ALA A 56 -3.74 4.19 8.24
C ALA A 56 -4.12 3.03 7.30
N ALA A 57 -4.42 3.32 6.03
CA ALA A 57 -4.70 2.30 5.02
C ALA A 57 -3.46 1.42 4.72
N ILE A 58 -2.27 2.02 4.62
CA ILE A 58 -1.00 1.28 4.48
C ILE A 58 -0.80 0.38 5.69
N ARG A 59 -0.89 0.91 6.90
CA ARG A 59 -0.71 0.15 8.16
C ARG A 59 -1.64 -1.05 8.22
N ALA A 60 -2.92 -0.86 7.86
CA ALA A 60 -3.90 -1.95 7.80
C ALA A 60 -3.50 -3.00 6.75
N THR A 61 -3.18 -2.57 5.53
CA THR A 61 -2.79 -3.47 4.43
C THR A 61 -1.52 -4.27 4.77
N ALA A 62 -0.52 -3.60 5.34
CA ALA A 62 0.74 -4.16 5.80
C ALA A 62 0.57 -5.22 6.89
N SER A 63 -0.46 -5.10 7.75
CA SER A 63 -0.67 -6.06 8.84
C SER A 63 -1.10 -7.46 8.38
N VAL A 64 -1.51 -7.62 7.11
CA VAL A 64 -1.98 -8.89 6.56
C VAL A 64 -1.26 -9.32 5.29
N THR A 65 -0.27 -8.54 4.82
CA THR A 65 0.50 -8.87 3.61
C THR A 65 2.00 -8.78 3.90
N PRO A 66 2.81 -9.79 3.56
CA PRO A 66 4.25 -9.67 3.65
C PRO A 66 4.80 -8.84 2.49
N PRO A 67 5.93 -8.13 2.66
CA PRO A 67 6.68 -7.55 1.55
C PRO A 67 7.34 -8.61 0.67
N ASP A 68 7.49 -8.30 -0.62
CA ASP A 68 8.15 -9.18 -1.58
C ASP A 68 9.68 -9.11 -1.49
N GLY A 69 10.29 -10.16 -0.94
CA GLY A 69 11.75 -10.31 -0.84
C GLY A 69 12.49 -10.56 -2.15
N HIS A 70 11.79 -10.80 -3.27
CA HIS A 70 12.39 -10.95 -4.60
C HIS A 70 12.25 -9.68 -5.46
N ALA A 71 11.44 -8.72 -5.02
CA ALA A 71 11.28 -7.47 -5.74
C ALA A 71 12.51 -6.58 -5.56
N GLU A 72 12.90 -5.88 -6.63
CA GLU A 72 13.95 -4.84 -6.55
C GLU A 72 13.58 -3.75 -5.53
N TYR A 73 12.29 -3.40 -5.48
CA TYR A 73 11.72 -2.45 -4.52
C TYR A 73 10.43 -3.02 -3.92
N ALA A 74 10.38 -3.13 -2.60
CA ALA A 74 9.22 -3.64 -1.85
C ALA A 74 8.02 -2.70 -1.94
N TYR A 75 8.27 -1.40 -2.07
CA TYR A 75 7.25 -0.40 -2.30
C TYR A 75 7.70 0.70 -3.25
N ARG A 76 6.73 1.36 -3.86
CA ARG A 76 6.95 2.55 -4.70
C ARG A 76 6.00 3.66 -4.26
N TRP A 77 6.39 4.92 -4.44
CA TRP A 77 5.51 6.06 -4.19
C TRP A 77 5.58 7.07 -5.34
N MET A 78 4.51 7.81 -5.53
CA MET A 78 4.48 8.86 -6.54
C MET A 78 5.35 10.04 -6.10
N SER A 79 6.25 10.49 -6.98
CA SER A 79 6.98 11.74 -6.82
C SER A 79 6.49 12.79 -7.84
N PRO A 80 6.57 14.08 -7.50
CA PRO A 80 6.32 15.15 -8.45
C PRO A 80 7.24 15.03 -9.68
N ASP A 81 6.75 15.43 -10.85
CA ASP A 81 7.58 15.58 -12.04
C ASP A 81 8.58 16.76 -11.83
N PRO A 82 9.76 16.76 -12.49
CA PRO A 82 10.71 17.87 -12.39
C PRO A 82 10.08 19.23 -12.71
N GLY A 83 10.30 20.21 -11.83
CA GLY A 83 9.75 21.57 -11.97
C GLY A 83 8.33 21.75 -11.43
N ALA A 84 7.72 20.72 -10.84
CA ALA A 84 6.46 20.86 -10.11
C ALA A 84 6.61 21.83 -8.91
N PRO A 85 5.53 22.56 -8.55
CA PRO A 85 5.54 23.38 -7.34
C PRO A 85 5.84 22.55 -6.09
N ALA A 86 6.44 23.19 -5.09
CA ALA A 86 6.58 22.60 -3.76
C ALA A 86 5.20 22.23 -3.19
N PHE A 87 5.15 21.16 -2.41
CA PHE A 87 3.95 20.69 -1.75
C PHE A 87 4.26 20.33 -0.30
N ASP A 88 3.22 20.23 0.53
CA ASP A 88 3.33 19.73 1.89
C ASP A 88 3.49 18.19 1.86
N ASP A 89 4.68 17.72 2.21
CA ASP A 89 5.04 16.29 2.17
C ASP A 89 4.80 15.57 3.52
N THR A 90 4.19 16.24 4.51
CA THR A 90 3.97 15.68 5.85
C THR A 90 3.27 14.33 5.78
N ARG A 91 2.14 14.27 5.06
CA ARG A 91 1.37 13.03 4.91
C ARG A 91 2.13 11.94 4.16
N GLN A 92 2.87 12.31 3.11
CA GLN A 92 3.67 11.37 2.35
C GLN A 92 4.76 10.76 3.24
N ASN A 93 5.41 11.56 4.08
CA ASN A 93 6.45 11.12 5.00
C ASN A 93 5.92 10.16 6.08
N GLU A 94 4.71 10.39 6.60
CA GLU A 94 4.02 9.47 7.51
C GLU A 94 3.73 8.12 6.85
N ALA A 95 3.13 8.15 5.65
CA ALA A 95 2.87 6.95 4.86
C ALA A 95 4.15 6.16 4.54
N LEU A 96 5.23 6.86 4.17
CA LEU A 96 6.54 6.24 3.94
C LEU A 96 7.13 5.64 5.21
N ALA A 97 6.82 6.17 6.40
CA ALA A 97 7.25 5.58 7.66
C ALA A 97 6.58 4.22 7.90
N GLU A 98 5.29 4.09 7.61
CA GLU A 98 4.57 2.82 7.67
C GLU A 98 5.14 1.80 6.67
N LEU A 99 5.47 2.25 5.45
CA LEU A 99 6.07 1.39 4.43
C LEU A 99 7.48 0.92 4.83
N ARG A 100 8.31 1.79 5.41
CA ARG A 100 9.63 1.41 5.93
C ARG A 100 9.51 0.40 7.08
N ALA A 101 8.56 0.61 7.99
CA ALA A 101 8.32 -0.33 9.09
C ALA A 101 7.87 -1.71 8.56
N TRP A 102 7.03 -1.73 7.52
CA TRP A 102 6.57 -2.95 6.86
C TRP A 102 7.67 -3.66 6.06
N ALA A 103 8.48 -2.92 5.31
CA ALA A 103 9.51 -3.46 4.42
C ALA A 103 10.82 -3.82 5.15
N GLY A 104 11.05 -3.31 6.36
CA GLY A 104 12.30 -3.52 7.09
C GLY A 104 13.49 -2.91 6.34
N THR A 105 14.46 -3.73 5.95
CA THR A 105 15.66 -3.29 5.21
C THR A 105 15.46 -3.24 3.70
N MET A 106 14.32 -3.72 3.18
CA MET A 106 14.06 -3.70 1.74
C MET A 106 13.85 -2.27 1.24
N PRO A 107 14.47 -1.90 0.11
CA PRO A 107 14.37 -0.54 -0.41
C PRO A 107 12.99 -0.28 -1.02
N GLY A 108 12.58 0.98 -1.00
CA GLY A 108 11.53 1.50 -1.86
C GLY A 108 12.09 2.48 -2.88
N ALA A 109 11.29 2.83 -3.90
CA ALA A 109 11.69 3.81 -4.92
C ALA A 109 10.60 4.85 -5.22
N PRO A 110 10.98 6.13 -5.42
CA PRO A 110 10.08 7.12 -6.00
C PRO A 110 9.84 6.80 -7.48
N VAL A 111 8.64 7.11 -7.97
CA VAL A 111 8.29 7.01 -9.38
C VAL A 111 7.64 8.33 -9.79
N ALA A 112 8.18 8.96 -10.83
CA ALA A 112 7.61 10.19 -11.37
C ALA A 112 6.13 10.00 -11.70
N ARG A 113 5.29 11.00 -11.39
CA ARG A 113 3.83 10.96 -11.59
C ARG A 113 3.43 10.42 -12.96
N SER A 114 4.08 10.90 -14.01
CA SER A 114 3.84 10.46 -15.39
C SER A 114 4.04 8.94 -15.57
N ALA A 115 5.10 8.37 -15.02
CA ALA A 115 5.42 6.94 -15.08
C ALA A 115 4.64 6.09 -14.06
N PHE A 116 4.17 6.70 -12.96
CA PHE A 116 3.45 5.99 -11.91
C PHE A 116 2.19 5.30 -12.44
N TYR A 117 1.47 5.95 -13.36
CA TYR A 117 0.27 5.36 -13.97
C TYR A 117 0.58 4.12 -14.81
N ASP A 118 1.74 4.04 -15.44
CA ASP A 118 2.15 2.86 -16.21
C ASP A 118 2.41 1.67 -15.29
N VAL A 119 3.12 1.90 -14.18
CA VAL A 119 3.34 0.89 -13.13
C VAL A 119 2.02 0.50 -12.45
N ALA A 120 1.12 1.46 -12.23
CA ALA A 120 -0.15 1.22 -11.56
C ALA A 120 -1.06 0.27 -12.34
N ARG A 121 -1.02 0.27 -13.69
CA ARG A 121 -1.88 -0.59 -14.52
C ARG A 121 -1.59 -2.09 -14.37
N SER A 122 -0.40 -2.48 -13.92
CA SER A 122 -0.06 -3.89 -13.65
C SER A 122 -0.36 -4.33 -12.22
N CYS A 123 -0.94 -3.46 -11.38
CA CYS A 123 -1.30 -3.80 -10.01
C CYS A 123 -2.59 -4.63 -9.95
N ALA A 124 -2.82 -5.31 -8.82
CA ALA A 124 -3.99 -6.19 -8.64
C ALA A 124 -5.26 -5.43 -8.20
N LEU A 125 -5.11 -4.39 -7.39
CA LEU A 125 -6.23 -3.61 -6.86
C LEU A 125 -5.80 -2.20 -6.45
N VAL A 126 -6.80 -1.34 -6.25
CA VAL A 126 -6.66 -0.01 -5.65
C VAL A 126 -7.49 0.09 -4.38
N ILE A 127 -6.86 0.48 -3.28
CA ILE A 127 -7.48 0.96 -2.05
C ILE A 127 -7.41 2.49 -2.09
N GLN A 128 -8.53 3.14 -2.40
CA GLN A 128 -8.63 4.59 -2.46
C GLN A 128 -9.08 5.14 -1.11
N THR A 129 -8.38 6.15 -0.60
CA THR A 129 -8.68 6.82 0.67
C THR A 129 -9.40 8.15 0.43
N ILE A 130 -9.68 8.90 1.51
CA ILE A 130 -10.17 10.29 1.43
C ILE A 130 -9.06 11.31 1.63
N ASP A 131 -7.80 10.89 1.63
CA ASP A 131 -6.69 11.82 1.80
C ASP A 131 -6.65 12.84 0.67
N HIS A 132 -6.48 14.11 0.99
CA HIS A 132 -6.42 15.19 -0.01
C HIS A 132 -4.99 15.63 -0.30
N SER A 133 -4.02 15.10 0.44
CA SER A 133 -2.60 15.46 0.30
C SER A 133 -2.09 14.95 -1.04
N PRO A 134 -1.46 15.81 -1.86
CA PRO A 134 -1.00 15.41 -3.18
C PRO A 134 0.14 14.40 -3.10
N TYR A 135 0.29 13.60 -4.16
CA TYR A 135 1.36 12.60 -4.31
C TYR A 135 1.33 11.52 -3.22
N CYS A 136 0.19 11.29 -2.59
CA CYS A 136 0.02 10.27 -1.56
C CYS A 136 -0.47 8.96 -2.17
N ASP A 137 0.20 8.54 -3.23
CA ASP A 137 -0.09 7.30 -3.95
C ASP A 137 1.09 6.33 -3.83
N PHE A 138 0.79 5.12 -3.39
CA PHE A 138 1.76 4.11 -3.01
C PHE A 138 1.42 2.77 -3.65
N ILE A 139 2.45 1.98 -3.96
CA ILE A 139 2.33 0.60 -4.41
C ILE A 139 3.11 -0.28 -3.43
N LEU A 140 2.44 -1.22 -2.77
CA LEU A 140 3.05 -2.28 -1.97
C LEU A 140 3.16 -3.53 -2.85
N VAL A 141 4.34 -4.17 -2.90
CA VAL A 141 4.51 -5.43 -3.64
C VAL A 141 4.34 -6.61 -2.67
N LYS A 142 3.28 -7.41 -2.86
CA LYS A 142 2.96 -8.54 -1.97
C LYS A 142 3.97 -9.67 -2.15
N GLY A 143 4.54 -10.14 -1.05
CA GLY A 143 5.47 -11.26 -1.00
C GLY A 143 4.82 -12.62 -0.84
N VAL A 144 5.67 -13.62 -0.66
CA VAL A 144 5.26 -15.01 -0.40
C VAL A 144 4.74 -15.14 1.03
N VAL A 145 3.54 -15.71 1.18
CA VAL A 145 3.01 -16.13 2.48
C VAL A 145 3.48 -17.56 2.73
N VAL A 146 4.39 -17.75 3.69
CA VAL A 146 4.83 -19.09 4.11
C VAL A 146 4.03 -19.57 5.32
N PRO A 147 3.78 -20.88 5.47
CA PRO A 147 3.16 -21.43 6.67
C PRO A 147 3.92 -21.00 7.92
N ALA A 148 3.23 -20.82 9.05
CA ALA A 148 3.82 -20.38 10.31
C ALA A 148 5.02 -21.26 10.77
N SER A 149 5.03 -22.55 10.39
CA SER A 149 6.14 -23.48 10.66
C SER A 149 7.42 -23.22 9.85
N ALA A 150 7.36 -22.33 8.85
CA ALA A 150 8.44 -22.01 7.92
C ALA A 150 8.79 -20.53 7.89
N GLN A 151 8.22 -19.70 8.77
CA GLN A 151 8.68 -18.32 8.91
C GLN A 151 10.09 -18.32 9.50
N PRO A 152 11.04 -17.53 8.94
CA PRO A 152 12.29 -17.27 9.62
C PRO A 152 11.94 -16.68 10.97
N VAL A 153 12.35 -17.35 12.05
CA VAL A 153 12.34 -16.76 13.38
C VAL A 153 13.28 -15.56 13.32
N CYS A 154 12.74 -14.36 13.15
CA CYS A 154 13.45 -13.16 13.60
C CYS A 154 13.47 -13.26 15.12
N GLY A 155 14.56 -13.82 15.64
CA GLY A 155 14.73 -14.20 17.03
C GLY A 155 14.79 -13.04 18.02
N GLY A 156 14.73 -13.44 19.28
CA GLY A 156 14.84 -12.71 20.54
C GLY A 156 13.92 -13.41 21.55
N ASP A 157 14.37 -14.15 22.57
CA ASP A 157 15.48 -13.93 23.52
C ASP A 157 15.53 -12.49 24.06
#